data_AF-A0A7K6K8Q2-F1
#
_entry.id   AF-A0A7K6K8Q2-F1
#
_cell.length_a   1.000
_cell.length_b   1.000
_cell.length_c   1.000
_cell.angle_alpha   90.00
_cell.angle_beta   90.00
_cell.angle_gamma   90.00
#
_symmetry.space_group_name_H-M   'P 1'
#
loop_
_entity.id
_entity.type
_entity.pdbx_description
1 polymer ?
#
loop_
_entity_poly.entity_id
_entity_poly.type
_entity_poly.pdbx_seq_one_letter_code
_entity_poly.pdbx_strand_id
1 'polypeptide(L)' 'AFAALGIPACVKTDNGPAYASQKVRNFLCLWGISHKFGIPHSPTGQAVVECAHHT' A
#
# COMPACT_ATOMS: atom_id res chain seq x y z
N ALA A 1 -8.48 12.37 8.92
CA ALA A 1 -7.25 11.81 9.54
C ALA A 1 -6.95 10.47 8.89
N PHE A 2 -5.67 10.13 8.64
CA PHE A 2 -5.27 8.88 7.97
C PHE A 2 -5.72 7.61 8.72
N ALA A 3 -5.68 7.64 10.06
CA ALA A 3 -6.04 6.50 10.91
C ALA A 3 -7.48 6.55 11.44
N ALA A 4 -8.44 7.03 10.65
CA ALA A 4 -9.83 7.17 11.10
C ALA A 4 -10.48 5.84 11.54
N LEU A 5 -10.00 4.72 11.01
CA LEU A 5 -10.43 3.35 11.36
C LEU A 5 -9.34 2.55 12.07
N GLY A 6 -8.28 3.22 12.54
CA GLY A 6 -7.07 2.60 13.09
C GLY A 6 -5.88 2.60 12.13
N ILE A 7 -4.72 2.17 12.66
CA ILE A 7 -3.46 2.10 11.91
C ILE A 7 -3.27 0.64 11.46
N PRO A 8 -3.15 0.37 10.15
CA PRO A 8 -2.92 -0.99 9.68
C PRO A 8 -1.49 -1.43 10.01
N ALA A 9 -1.30 -2.67 10.44
CA ALA A 9 0.03 -3.23 10.70
C ALA A 9 0.86 -3.41 9.42
N CYS A 10 0.18 -3.65 8.29
CA CYS A 10 0.81 -3.91 7.00
C CYS A 10 0.01 -3.21 5.88
N VAL A 11 0.72 -2.60 4.92
CA VAL A 11 0.13 -2.01 3.72
C VAL A 11 0.79 -2.64 2.50
N LYS A 12 -0.02 -3.08 1.53
CA LYS A 12 0.47 -3.59 0.25
C LYS A 12 0.07 -2.63 -0.87
N THR A 13 1.03 -2.14 -1.64
CA THR A 13 0.77 -1.23 -2.78
C THR A 13 1.46 -1.75 -4.04
N ASP A 14 1.08 -1.20 -5.19
CA ASP A 14 1.83 -1.37 -6.42
C ASP A 14 3.23 -0.73 -6.34
N ASN A 15 4.10 -1.10 -7.29
CA ASN A 15 5.46 -0.56 -7.44
C ASN A 15 5.49 0.78 -8.19
N GLY A 16 4.35 1.45 -8.37
CA GLY A 16 4.26 2.71 -9.08
C GLY A 16 5.10 3.80 -8.39
N PRO A 17 5.58 4.79 -9.17
CA PRO A 17 6.48 5.82 -8.68
C PRO A 17 5.91 6.64 -7.51
N ALA A 18 4.58 6.71 -7.38
CA ALA A 18 3.90 7.35 -6.25
C ALA A 18 4.22 6.63 -4.91
N TYR A 19 4.12 5.29 -4.89
CA TYR A 19 4.30 4.46 -3.70
C TYR A 19 5.74 4.00 -3.49
N ALA A 20 6.57 4.04 -4.55
CA ALA A 20 8.01 3.80 -4.47
C ALA A 20 8.80 5.02 -3.94
N SER A 21 8.14 6.14 -3.65
CA SER A 21 8.80 7.36 -3.19
C SER A 21 9.31 7.25 -1.73
N GLN A 22 10.46 7.86 -1.45
CA GLN A 22 11.05 7.89 -0.11
C GLN A 22 10.13 8.57 0.91
N LYS A 23 9.33 9.55 0.49
CA LYS A 23 8.36 10.24 1.34
C LYS A 23 7.29 9.29 1.87
N VAL A 24 6.74 8.43 1.00
CA VAL A 24 5.74 7.42 1.39
C VAL A 24 6.36 6.39 2.33
N ARG A 25 7.60 5.96 2.05
CA ARG A 25 8.31 5.03 2.92
C ARG A 25 8.57 5.61 4.32
N ASN A 26 9.01 6.86 4.40
CA ASN A 26 9.22 7.54 5.68
C ASN A 26 7.90 7.74 6.43
N PHE A 27 6.82 8.06 5.73
CA PHE A 27 5.48 8.12 6.33
C PHE A 27 5.08 6.77 6.91
N LEU A 28 5.17 5.67 6.17
CA LEU A 28 4.79 4.35 6.68
C LEU A 28 5.68 3.91 7.86
N CYS A 29 6.98 4.19 7.82
CA CYS A 29 7.89 3.94 8.93
C CYS A 29 7.54 4.73 10.20
N LEU A 30 7.15 6.01 10.07
CA LEU A 30 6.76 6.84 11.21
C LEU A 30 5.54 6.26 11.96
N TRP A 31 4.66 5.60 11.22
CA TRP A 31 3.46 4.96 11.76
C TRP A 31 3.68 3.49 12.14
N GLY A 32 4.90 2.95 12.01
CA GLY A 32 5.23 1.56 12.31
C GLY A 32 4.60 0.55 11.34
N ILE A 33 4.22 0.99 10.14
CA ILE A 33 3.49 0.18 9.16
C ILE A 33 4.49 -0.58 8.29
N SER A 34 4.35 -1.90 8.23
CA SER A 34 5.13 -2.73 7.31
C SER A 34 4.63 -2.55 5.88
N HIS A 35 5.46 -1.97 5.01
CA HIS A 35 5.12 -1.80 3.60
C HIS A 35 5.58 -3.01 2.78
N LYS A 36 4.66 -3.67 2.08
CA LYS A 36 4.97 -4.75 1.14
C LYS A 36 4.65 -4.29 -0.28
N PHE A 37 5.64 -4.38 -1.15
CA PHE A 37 5.37 -4.16 -2.57
C PHE A 37 4.64 -5.37 -3.17
N GLY A 38 3.74 -5.09 -4.12
CA GLY A 38 3.21 -6.11 -5.01
C GLY A 38 4.34 -6.77 -5.79
N ILE A 39 4.15 -8.02 -6.21
CA ILE A 39 5.09 -8.69 -7.11
C ILE A 39 5.02 -7.94 -8.45
N PRO A 40 6.15 -7.47 -9.02
CA PRO A 40 6.15 -6.83 -10.32
C PRO A 40 5.44 -7.73 -11.35
N HIS A 41 4.52 -7.15 -12.13
CA HIS A 41 3.77 -7.83 -13.20
C HIS A 41 2.86 -9.01 -12.77
N SER A 42 2.55 -9.17 -11.47
CA SER A 42 1.62 -10.21 -11.02
C SER A 42 0.27 -9.61 -10.58
N PRO A 43 -0.81 -9.80 -11.37
CA PRO A 43 -2.14 -9.32 -11.01
C PRO A 43 -2.75 -10.08 -9.82
N THR A 44 -2.25 -11.28 -9.51
CA THR A 44 -2.80 -12.16 -8.48
C THR A 44 -2.82 -11.52 -7.08
N GLY A 45 -1.89 -10.60 -6.82
CA GLY A 45 -1.79 -9.90 -5.55
C GLY A 45 -2.62 -8.61 -5.45
N GLN A 46 -3.28 -8.20 -6.53
CA GLN A 46 -4.00 -6.92 -6.66
C GLN A 46 -5.50 -7.09 -6.94
N ALA A 47 -5.96 -8.31 -7.26
CA ALA A 47 -7.36 -8.60 -7.57
C ALA A 47 -8.37 -8.06 -6.53
N VAL A 48 -8.03 -8.04 -5.23
CA VAL A 48 -8.91 -7.47 -4.19
C VAL A 48 -9.02 -5.94 -4.31
N VAL A 49 -7.90 -5.27 -4.57
CA VAL A 49 -7.85 -3.81 -4.74
C VAL A 49 -8.50 -3.41 -6.06
N GLU A 50 -8.25 -4.15 -7.14
CA GLU A 50 -8.85 -3.93 -8.46
C GLU A 50 -10.35 -4.23 -8.45
N CYS A 51 -10.81 -5.26 -7.74
CA CYS A 51 -12.23 -5.56 -7.58
C CYS A 51 -12.96 -4.47 -6.76
N ALA A 52 -12.31 -3.90 -5.75
CA ALA A 52 -12.87 -2.78 -5.00
C ALA A 52 -12.90 -1.46 -5.79
N HIS A 53 -12.07 -1.32 -6.82
CA HIS A 53 -12.04 -0.13 -7.70
C HIS A 53 -13.07 -0.18 -8.83
N HIS A 54 -13.67 -1.35 -9.08
CA HIS A 54 -14.64 -1.56 -10.15
C HIS A 54 -16.08 -1.40 -9.64
N THR A 55 -16.35 -0.27 -8.98
CA THR A 55 -17.70 0.17 -8.57
C THR A 55 -17.72 1.69 -8.62
#